data_AF-A0A1H3I4I2-F1
#
_entry.id   AF-A0A1H3I4I2-F1
#
_cell.length_a   1.000
_cell.length_b   1.000
_cell.length_c   1.000
_cell.angle_alpha   90.00
_cell.angle_beta   90.00
_cell.angle_gamma   90.00
#
_symmetry.space_group_name_H-M   'P 1'
#
loop_
_entity.id
_entity.type
_entity.pdbx_description
1 polymer ?
#
loop_
_entity_poly.entity_id
_entity_poly.type
_entity_poly.pdbx_seq_one_letter_code
_entity_poly.pdbx_strand_id
1 'polypeptide(L)'
;MNLRTTALRTALLAGALLFGTAACGPAALSPTASTGGADESQASPLTSSAAPAPGGQTALAVLATLPVKGRAPQTGYDRDQFGQAWADVDRNGCDTRNDVLRRDLTGEVYKPGTADCVVLSGSLADPYTATTISFERGDGTSVDIDHVVALGDAWQTGAFAWDVSKRTALANDPLNLLAVDYSANRQKGDGDAATWLPSNRGYRCSYVARQLAVKAAYGLWVTPAEHDAINAVLAGCPHEPLPTAGTPAPAPESVPASAAAPAPGAPYENCTAARAAGAAPLHRGEPGYSPAMDGDGDGTACE
;
A
#
# COMPACT_ATOMS: atom_id res chain seq x y z
N MET A 1 -46.53 4.37 -38.41
CA MET A 1 -46.82 2.93 -38.63
C MET A 1 -45.76 2.17 -37.82
N ASN A 2 -46.03 1.47 -36.72
CA ASN A 2 -47.16 0.63 -36.36
C ASN A 2 -47.56 0.78 -34.89
N LEU A 3 -48.88 0.78 -34.66
CA LEU A 3 -49.58 0.57 -33.39
C LEU A 3 -49.60 -0.94 -33.05
N ARG A 4 -49.65 -1.27 -31.74
CA ARG A 4 -50.54 -2.27 -31.09
C ARG A 4 -50.27 -2.22 -29.56
N THR A 5 -51.15 -1.64 -28.72
CA THR A 5 -52.23 -2.30 -27.94
C THR A 5 -51.76 -3.62 -27.27
N THR A 6 -51.93 -3.90 -25.96
CA THR A 6 -53.13 -3.73 -25.12
C THR A 6 -52.84 -4.02 -23.61
N ALA A 7 -53.66 -3.42 -22.74
CA ALA A 7 -54.34 -4.01 -21.57
C ALA A 7 -53.74 -3.96 -20.14
N LEU A 8 -54.36 -3.04 -19.39
CA LEU A 8 -54.69 -2.95 -17.96
C LEU A 8 -55.06 -4.26 -17.22
N ARG A 9 -54.65 -4.37 -15.93
CA ARG A 9 -55.47 -4.89 -14.83
C ARG A 9 -55.16 -4.19 -13.49
N THR A 10 -56.21 -3.61 -12.92
CA THR A 10 -56.52 -3.14 -11.55
C THR A 10 -56.34 -4.29 -10.51
N ALA A 11 -56.22 -4.14 -9.18
CA ALA A 11 -56.82 -3.22 -8.21
C ALA A 11 -56.12 -3.19 -6.81
N LEU A 12 -56.54 -2.20 -6.03
CA LEU A 12 -56.32 -1.80 -4.61
C LEU A 12 -56.11 -2.89 -3.54
N LEU A 13 -55.39 -2.51 -2.46
CA LEU A 13 -55.89 -2.62 -1.08
C LEU A 13 -55.23 -1.61 -0.13
N ALA A 14 -56.09 -0.90 0.62
CA ALA A 14 -55.77 0.04 1.69
C ALA A 14 -55.72 -0.69 3.04
N GLY A 15 -54.92 -0.20 4.00
CA GLY A 15 -54.91 -0.67 5.39
C GLY A 15 -54.36 0.41 6.32
N ALA A 16 -55.17 0.79 7.30
CA ALA A 16 -55.12 2.02 8.08
C ALA A 16 -54.19 1.98 9.32
N LEU A 17 -53.88 3.19 9.81
CA LEU A 17 -53.21 3.53 11.07
C LEU A 17 -53.91 2.99 12.32
N LEU A 18 -53.14 2.76 13.40
CA LEU A 18 -53.58 2.92 14.79
C LEU A 18 -52.47 3.53 15.66
N PHE A 19 -52.88 4.53 16.45
CA PHE A 19 -52.14 5.32 17.44
C PHE A 19 -52.04 4.60 18.81
N GLY A 20 -51.07 4.99 19.64
CA GLY A 20 -51.03 4.72 21.09
C GLY A 20 -49.79 5.35 21.76
N THR A 21 -49.84 6.64 22.11
CA THR A 21 -50.04 7.22 23.46
C THR A 21 -48.86 7.09 24.44
N ALA A 22 -48.40 8.26 24.87
CA ALA A 22 -47.41 8.54 25.90
C ALA A 22 -47.93 8.31 27.34
N ALA A 23 -47.03 8.12 28.32
CA ALA A 23 -46.79 9.07 29.43
C ALA A 23 -46.12 8.43 30.68
N CYS A 24 -45.04 9.10 31.12
CA CYS A 24 -44.69 9.58 32.47
C CYS A 24 -44.59 8.64 33.71
N GLY A 25 -43.49 8.80 34.47
CA GLY A 25 -43.41 8.47 35.89
C GLY A 25 -41.98 8.37 36.46
N PRO A 26 -41.53 9.29 37.35
CA PRO A 26 -40.19 9.32 37.95
C PRO A 26 -40.15 8.66 39.35
N ALA A 27 -38.98 8.23 39.81
CA ALA A 27 -38.58 8.28 41.23
C ALA A 27 -37.11 7.88 41.42
N ALA A 28 -36.37 8.77 42.07
CA ALA A 28 -35.05 8.53 42.64
C ALA A 28 -35.17 7.76 43.97
N LEU A 29 -34.27 6.81 44.21
CA LEU A 29 -33.87 6.38 45.56
C LEU A 29 -32.39 5.96 45.53
N SER A 30 -31.57 6.66 46.30
CA SER A 30 -30.26 6.19 46.75
C SER A 30 -30.43 5.24 47.94
N PRO A 31 -29.48 4.32 48.14
CA PRO A 31 -28.91 4.16 49.48
C PRO A 31 -27.39 4.06 49.47
N THR A 32 -26.83 4.48 50.59
CA THR A 32 -25.42 4.48 50.99
C THR A 32 -24.87 3.08 51.34
N ALA A 33 -23.63 2.85 50.91
CA ALA A 33 -22.51 2.10 51.52
C ALA A 33 -22.76 0.80 52.31
N SER A 34 -22.07 -0.28 51.91
CA SER A 34 -21.08 -0.96 52.77
C SER A 34 -20.27 -2.03 52.01
N THR A 35 -19.04 -2.20 52.47
CA THR A 35 -17.91 -3.06 52.09
C THR A 35 -18.20 -4.53 51.77
N GLY A 36 -17.46 -5.07 50.80
CA GLY A 36 -17.24 -6.51 50.62
C GLY A 36 -16.37 -6.80 49.40
N GLY A 37 -15.08 -7.05 49.61
CA GLY A 37 -14.18 -7.48 48.55
C GLY A 37 -14.47 -8.91 48.12
N ALA A 38 -14.43 -9.15 46.80
CA ALA A 38 -14.14 -10.44 46.22
C ALA A 38 -13.46 -10.19 44.87
N ASP A 39 -12.31 -10.85 44.75
CA ASP A 39 -11.36 -10.86 43.65
C ASP A 39 -11.98 -11.56 42.44
N GLU A 40 -12.19 -10.83 41.34
CA GLU A 40 -12.56 -11.41 40.05
C GLU A 40 -11.73 -10.73 38.95
N SER A 41 -10.67 -11.43 38.55
CA SER A 41 -9.82 -11.12 37.42
C SER A 41 -10.64 -11.13 36.12
N GLN A 42 -11.20 -9.98 35.75
CA GLN A 42 -11.64 -9.72 34.39
C GLN A 42 -10.46 -9.20 33.57
N ALA A 43 -9.90 -10.10 32.75
CA ALA A 43 -9.04 -9.73 31.64
C ALA A 43 -9.84 -8.85 30.68
N SER A 44 -9.58 -7.55 30.71
CA SER A 44 -10.07 -6.61 29.69
C SER A 44 -9.39 -6.95 28.36
N PRO A 45 -10.12 -7.06 27.23
CA PRO A 45 -9.48 -7.08 25.94
C PRO A 45 -8.83 -5.72 25.72
N LEU A 46 -7.50 -5.70 25.64
CA LEU A 46 -6.74 -4.56 25.16
C LEU A 46 -7.07 -4.38 23.67
N THR A 47 -8.15 -3.67 23.38
CA THR A 47 -8.30 -2.98 22.10
C THR A 47 -7.22 -1.90 22.07
N SER A 48 -6.07 -2.25 21.49
CA SER A 48 -5.05 -1.28 21.09
C SER A 48 -5.60 -0.46 19.93
N SER A 49 -6.53 0.44 20.21
CA SER A 49 -6.82 1.57 19.35
C SER A 49 -5.84 2.65 19.77
N ALA A 50 -4.72 2.74 19.06
CA ALA A 50 -3.88 3.92 19.13
C ALA A 50 -4.75 5.12 18.74
N ALA A 51 -5.09 5.96 19.73
CA ALA A 51 -5.78 7.22 19.48
C ALA A 51 -4.90 8.07 18.55
N PRO A 52 -5.46 8.63 17.45
CA PRO A 52 -4.67 9.47 16.56
C PRO A 52 -4.17 10.70 17.34
N ALA A 53 -2.91 11.05 17.14
CA ALA A 53 -2.33 12.25 17.72
C ALA A 53 -3.18 13.49 17.35
N PRO A 54 -3.48 14.39 18.30
CA PRO A 54 -4.25 15.59 18.01
C PRO A 54 -3.44 16.52 17.09
N GLY A 55 -3.81 16.58 15.80
CA GLY A 55 -3.27 17.56 14.84
C GLY A 55 -2.87 17.02 13.46
N GLY A 56 -2.88 15.70 13.22
CA GLY A 56 -2.58 15.13 11.90
C GLY A 56 -3.80 15.12 10.97
N GLN A 57 -3.63 15.56 9.72
CA GLN A 57 -4.66 15.37 8.69
C GLN A 57 -4.76 13.88 8.34
N THR A 58 -5.99 13.34 8.26
CA THR A 58 -6.21 11.97 7.80
C THR A 58 -6.08 11.88 6.29
N ALA A 59 -5.76 10.70 5.78
CA ALA A 59 -5.75 10.41 4.35
C ALA A 59 -7.10 10.73 3.69
N LEU A 60 -8.22 10.38 4.34
CA LEU A 60 -9.58 10.72 3.85
C LEU A 60 -9.80 12.23 3.74
N ALA A 61 -9.33 13.01 4.72
CA ALA A 61 -9.46 14.45 4.69
C ALA A 61 -8.69 15.05 3.50
N VAL A 62 -7.51 14.53 3.19
CA VAL A 62 -6.72 15.01 2.05
C VAL A 62 -7.27 14.54 0.71
N LEU A 63 -7.79 13.31 0.61
CA LEU A 63 -8.48 12.84 -0.60
C LEU A 63 -9.59 13.81 -1.02
N ALA A 64 -10.38 14.32 -0.06
CA ALA A 64 -11.46 15.26 -0.31
C ALA A 64 -11.00 16.64 -0.84
N THR A 65 -9.72 16.97 -0.74
CA THR A 65 -9.15 18.24 -1.21
C THR A 65 -8.50 18.16 -2.59
N LEU A 66 -8.15 16.95 -3.06
CA LEU A 66 -7.47 16.80 -4.33
C LEU A 66 -8.44 17.07 -5.49
N PRO A 67 -8.00 17.78 -6.55
CA PRO A 67 -8.81 17.86 -7.76
C PRO A 67 -9.06 16.45 -8.34
N VAL A 68 -10.25 16.24 -8.89
CA VAL A 68 -10.60 15.01 -9.60
C VAL A 68 -10.75 15.32 -11.08
N LYS A 69 -9.91 14.71 -11.93
CA LYS A 69 -9.89 14.95 -13.39
C LYS A 69 -9.50 13.69 -14.15
N GLY A 70 -9.82 13.62 -15.44
CA GLY A 70 -9.31 12.54 -16.30
C GLY A 70 -7.78 12.56 -16.45
N ARG A 71 -7.22 11.45 -16.95
CA ARG A 71 -5.80 11.37 -17.32
C ARG A 71 -5.51 12.32 -18.49
N ALA A 72 -4.42 13.08 -18.39
CA ALA A 72 -3.84 13.76 -19.53
C ALA A 72 -3.15 12.74 -20.47
N PRO A 73 -2.91 13.11 -21.75
CA PRO A 73 -2.21 12.24 -22.68
C PRO A 73 -0.81 11.83 -22.20
N GLN A 74 -0.42 10.58 -22.48
CA GLN A 74 0.95 10.09 -22.24
C GLN A 74 1.96 10.61 -23.29
N THR A 75 1.47 11.31 -24.31
CA THR A 75 2.30 11.81 -25.41
C THR A 75 3.43 12.68 -24.89
N GLY A 76 4.65 12.38 -25.31
CA GLY A 76 5.85 13.12 -24.94
C GLY A 76 6.41 12.79 -23.56
N TYR A 77 5.81 11.86 -22.81
CA TYR A 77 6.41 11.32 -21.60
C TYR A 77 7.67 10.52 -21.92
N ASP A 78 8.75 10.86 -21.21
CA ASP A 78 9.95 10.05 -21.11
C ASP A 78 10.48 10.18 -19.66
N ARG A 79 11.03 9.10 -19.10
CA ARG A 79 11.54 9.12 -17.72
C ARG A 79 12.67 10.13 -17.52
N ASP A 80 13.48 10.39 -18.55
CA ASP A 80 14.59 11.35 -18.49
C ASP A 80 14.11 12.79 -18.29
N GLN A 81 12.81 13.05 -18.53
CA GLN A 81 12.21 14.34 -18.25
C GLN A 81 12.05 14.63 -16.75
N PHE A 82 12.27 13.63 -15.90
CA PHE A 82 12.33 13.77 -14.45
C PHE A 82 13.76 13.99 -13.93
N GLY A 83 14.69 14.36 -14.83
CA GLY A 83 16.05 14.70 -14.47
C GLY A 83 16.91 13.48 -14.18
N GLN A 84 18.03 13.71 -13.48
CA GLN A 84 18.96 12.65 -13.14
C GLN A 84 18.28 11.62 -12.22
N ALA A 85 18.30 10.36 -12.64
CA ALA A 85 17.88 9.25 -11.81
C ALA A 85 18.79 9.13 -10.58
N TRP A 86 18.18 9.01 -9.41
CA TRP A 86 18.87 8.87 -8.12
C TRP A 86 19.85 10.03 -7.86
N ALA A 87 19.40 11.26 -8.12
CA ALA A 87 20.22 12.44 -7.85
C ALA A 87 20.43 12.61 -6.34
N ASP A 88 21.65 12.90 -5.90
CA ASP A 88 21.92 13.30 -4.51
C ASP A 88 21.31 14.69 -4.24
N VAL A 89 20.01 14.71 -3.94
CA VAL A 89 19.21 15.94 -3.79
C VAL A 89 19.40 16.62 -2.44
N ASP A 90 19.78 15.88 -1.40
CA ASP A 90 20.06 16.41 -0.07
C ASP A 90 21.54 16.76 0.13
N ARG A 91 22.40 16.36 -0.83
CA ARG A 91 23.85 16.61 -0.88
C ARG A 91 24.59 15.97 0.28
N ASN A 92 24.11 14.80 0.72
CA ASN A 92 24.74 14.02 1.77
C ASN A 92 25.94 13.18 1.25
N GLY A 93 26.14 13.10 -0.07
CA GLY A 93 27.21 12.35 -0.73
C GLY A 93 26.79 10.96 -1.22
N CYS A 94 25.56 10.54 -0.94
CA CYS A 94 24.95 9.29 -1.37
C CYS A 94 23.87 9.57 -2.42
N ASP A 95 23.69 8.66 -3.37
CA ASP A 95 22.56 8.77 -4.29
C ASP A 95 21.25 8.39 -3.57
N THR A 96 20.12 8.92 -4.05
CA THR A 96 18.81 8.65 -3.43
C THR A 96 18.47 7.17 -3.37
N ARG A 97 18.95 6.35 -4.32
CA ARG A 97 18.71 4.90 -4.28
C ARG A 97 19.30 4.31 -3.01
N ASN A 98 20.55 4.63 -2.69
CA ASN A 98 21.18 4.14 -1.48
C ASN A 98 20.58 4.75 -0.21
N ASP A 99 20.09 5.99 -0.27
CA ASP A 99 19.36 6.57 0.86
C ASP A 99 18.08 5.81 1.19
N VAL A 100 17.33 5.41 0.16
CA VAL A 100 16.14 4.59 0.33
C VAL A 100 16.50 3.19 0.83
N LEU A 101 17.55 2.56 0.28
CA LEU A 101 18.01 1.24 0.76
C LEU A 101 18.44 1.30 2.22
N ARG A 102 19.20 2.32 2.63
CA ARG A 102 19.59 2.52 4.04
C ARG A 102 18.39 2.73 4.95
N ARG A 103 17.36 3.42 4.47
CA ARG A 103 16.16 3.68 5.26
C ARG A 103 15.30 2.42 5.44
N ASP A 104 15.16 1.62 4.39
CA ASP A 104 14.16 0.56 4.33
C ASP A 104 14.70 -0.85 4.62
N LEU A 105 16.02 -1.06 4.47
CA LEU A 105 16.65 -2.34 4.80
C LEU A 105 17.04 -2.41 6.28
N THR A 106 17.27 -3.64 6.73
CA THR A 106 17.85 -3.94 8.04
C THR A 106 19.04 -4.87 7.89
N GLY A 107 20.02 -4.78 8.79
CA GLY A 107 21.21 -5.63 8.76
C GLY A 107 22.11 -5.31 7.56
N GLU A 108 22.20 -4.04 7.21
CA GLU A 108 22.85 -3.57 6.00
C GLU A 108 24.37 -3.73 6.07
N VAL A 109 24.95 -4.15 4.94
CA VAL A 109 26.41 -4.16 4.75
C VAL A 109 26.77 -3.07 3.76
N TYR A 110 27.74 -2.24 4.09
CA TYR A 110 28.17 -1.13 3.25
C TYR A 110 29.50 -1.41 2.54
N LYS A 111 29.68 -0.81 1.37
CA LYS A 111 30.95 -0.87 0.64
C LYS A 111 32.02 -0.08 1.40
N PRO A 112 33.16 -0.69 1.75
CA PRO A 112 34.25 0.02 2.40
C PRO A 112 34.71 1.25 1.61
N GLY A 113 35.06 2.32 2.33
CA GLY A 113 35.55 3.56 1.71
C GLY A 113 34.47 4.45 1.09
N THR A 114 33.19 4.18 1.34
CA THR A 114 32.07 4.99 0.83
C THR A 114 31.35 5.81 1.90
N ALA A 115 31.90 5.89 3.12
CA ALA A 115 31.26 6.54 4.26
C ALA A 115 29.80 6.06 4.47
N ASP A 116 29.61 4.74 4.39
CA ASP A 116 28.31 4.07 4.50
C ASP A 116 27.26 4.55 3.47
N CYS A 117 27.72 5.05 2.31
CA CYS A 117 26.84 5.39 1.20
C CYS A 117 26.38 4.18 0.41
N VAL A 118 27.26 3.24 0.09
CA VAL A 118 26.97 2.23 -0.95
C VAL A 118 26.52 0.93 -0.29
N VAL A 119 25.21 0.67 -0.24
CA VAL A 119 24.59 -0.52 0.41
C VAL A 119 24.79 -1.79 -0.41
N LEU A 120 25.62 -2.72 0.04
CA LEU A 120 25.94 -3.97 -0.63
C LEU A 120 24.90 -5.07 -0.39
N SER A 121 24.31 -5.14 0.78
CA SER A 121 23.26 -6.11 1.10
C SER A 121 22.43 -5.67 2.29
N GLY A 122 21.31 -6.36 2.54
CA GLY A 122 20.45 -6.17 3.70
C GLY A 122 19.18 -7.04 3.60
N SER A 123 18.32 -6.96 4.60
CA SER A 123 17.03 -7.65 4.63
C SER A 123 15.89 -6.63 4.52
N LEU A 124 15.04 -6.80 3.53
CA LEU A 124 13.84 -6.00 3.30
C LEU A 124 12.61 -6.75 3.82
N ALA A 125 11.87 -6.14 4.76
CA ALA A 125 10.51 -6.56 5.03
C ALA A 125 9.58 -5.86 4.02
N ASP A 126 9.30 -6.52 2.89
CA ASP A 126 8.70 -5.87 1.73
C ASP A 126 7.24 -5.45 2.00
N PRO A 127 6.92 -4.16 1.91
CA PRO A 127 5.56 -3.69 2.18
C PRO A 127 4.55 -4.15 1.12
N TYR A 128 4.98 -4.45 -0.11
CA TYR A 128 4.06 -4.77 -1.20
C TYR A 128 3.52 -6.20 -1.15
N THR A 129 4.37 -7.16 -0.78
CA THR A 129 4.08 -8.60 -0.80
C THR A 129 4.00 -9.23 0.60
N ALA A 130 4.41 -8.51 1.65
CA ALA A 130 4.57 -9.03 3.01
C ALA A 130 5.63 -10.13 3.16
N THR A 131 6.52 -10.28 2.18
CA THR A 131 7.64 -11.23 2.24
C THR A 131 8.90 -10.57 2.81
N THR A 132 9.84 -11.38 3.29
CA THR A 132 11.18 -10.90 3.63
C THR A 132 12.14 -11.24 2.50
N ILE A 133 12.83 -10.24 1.98
CA ILE A 133 13.72 -10.36 0.82
C ILE A 133 15.15 -10.07 1.26
N SER A 134 16.06 -10.99 0.97
CA SER A 134 17.50 -10.76 1.09
C SER A 134 17.98 -9.99 -0.13
N PHE A 135 18.34 -8.72 0.05
CA PHE A 135 18.90 -7.88 -0.99
C PHE A 135 20.41 -8.11 -1.11
N GLU A 136 20.90 -8.35 -2.32
CA GLU A 136 22.32 -8.30 -2.65
C GLU A 136 22.57 -7.41 -3.87
N ARG A 137 23.47 -6.42 -3.73
CA ARG A 137 23.78 -5.51 -4.83
C ARG A 137 24.30 -6.31 -6.04
N GLY A 138 23.61 -6.14 -7.16
CA GLY A 138 23.98 -6.76 -8.44
C GLY A 138 23.18 -8.02 -8.77
N ASP A 139 22.32 -8.49 -7.88
CA ASP A 139 21.34 -9.55 -8.18
C ASP A 139 20.32 -9.11 -9.24
N GLY A 140 20.08 -7.79 -9.37
CA GLY A 140 19.29 -7.15 -10.42
C GLY A 140 17.80 -7.47 -10.39
N THR A 141 17.36 -8.35 -9.49
CA THR A 141 16.01 -8.95 -9.53
C THR A 141 15.34 -9.09 -8.18
N SER A 142 15.96 -8.73 -7.05
CA SER A 142 15.34 -8.88 -5.72
C SER A 142 14.58 -7.62 -5.27
N VAL A 143 15.24 -6.47 -5.31
CA VAL A 143 14.72 -5.20 -4.77
C VAL A 143 14.85 -4.07 -5.76
N ASP A 144 13.73 -3.39 -5.99
CA ASP A 144 13.63 -2.14 -6.70
C ASP A 144 13.39 -0.97 -5.76
N ILE A 145 13.72 0.23 -6.22
CA ILE A 145 13.20 1.46 -5.61
C ILE A 145 12.02 1.93 -6.47
N ASP A 146 10.81 1.80 -5.93
CA ASP A 146 9.58 2.20 -6.61
C ASP A 146 9.25 3.67 -6.36
N HIS A 147 8.68 4.30 -7.38
CA HIS A 147 7.95 5.56 -7.27
C HIS A 147 6.49 5.25 -6.90
N VAL A 148 6.12 5.44 -5.63
CA VAL A 148 4.79 5.07 -5.08
C VAL A 148 3.65 5.71 -5.87
N VAL A 149 3.81 6.98 -6.26
CA VAL A 149 3.13 7.57 -7.42
C VAL A 149 4.08 7.43 -8.61
N ALA A 150 3.75 6.53 -9.54
CA ALA A 150 4.58 6.24 -10.70
C ALA A 150 4.83 7.51 -11.53
N LEU A 151 6.02 7.64 -12.12
CA LEU A 151 6.36 8.85 -12.89
C LEU A 151 5.45 9.05 -14.12
N GLY A 152 4.99 7.96 -14.75
CA GLY A 152 4.00 8.03 -15.84
C GLY A 152 2.63 8.47 -15.35
N ASP A 153 2.18 7.98 -14.20
CA ASP A 153 0.94 8.48 -13.58
C ASP A 153 1.05 9.95 -13.20
N ALA A 154 2.16 10.35 -12.57
CA ALA A 154 2.43 11.74 -12.24
C ALA A 154 2.42 12.64 -13.50
N TRP A 155 3.00 12.18 -14.61
CA TRP A 155 2.93 12.86 -15.89
C TRP A 155 1.47 13.13 -16.28
N GLN A 156 0.64 12.09 -16.31
CA GLN A 156 -0.77 12.19 -16.73
C GLN A 156 -1.65 12.93 -15.72
N THR A 157 -1.19 13.12 -14.50
CA THR A 157 -1.93 13.77 -13.42
C THR A 157 -1.35 15.13 -12.99
N GLY A 158 -0.46 15.71 -13.81
CA GLY A 158 -0.10 17.13 -13.71
C GLY A 158 1.36 17.46 -13.99
N ALA A 159 2.26 16.48 -13.90
CA ALA A 159 3.69 16.72 -14.02
C ALA A 159 4.14 17.12 -15.44
N PHE A 160 3.32 16.85 -16.48
CA PHE A 160 3.60 17.30 -17.84
C PHE A 160 3.75 18.83 -17.96
N ALA A 161 3.12 19.59 -17.07
CA ALA A 161 3.12 21.06 -17.09
C ALA A 161 4.24 21.69 -16.24
N TRP A 162 5.04 20.87 -15.55
CA TRP A 162 6.07 21.37 -14.65
C TRP A 162 7.41 21.59 -15.35
N ASP A 163 8.24 22.45 -14.76
CA ASP A 163 9.65 22.49 -15.11
C ASP A 163 10.37 21.19 -14.70
N VAL A 164 11.61 21.03 -15.18
CA VAL A 164 12.43 19.85 -14.88
C VAL A 164 12.82 19.78 -13.40
N SER A 165 12.97 20.91 -12.71
CA SER A 165 13.40 20.94 -11.31
C SER A 165 12.34 20.33 -10.40
N LYS A 166 11.06 20.69 -10.59
CA LYS A 166 9.96 20.10 -9.81
C LYS A 166 9.75 18.62 -10.12
N ARG A 167 9.92 18.20 -11.38
CA ARG A 167 9.88 16.77 -11.74
C ARG A 167 11.04 15.99 -11.10
N THR A 168 12.24 16.56 -11.11
CA THR A 168 13.41 15.98 -10.44
C THR A 168 13.20 15.86 -8.93
N ALA A 169 12.58 16.86 -8.32
CA ALA A 169 12.22 16.80 -6.90
C ALA A 169 11.25 15.63 -6.63
N LEU A 170 10.19 15.46 -7.43
CA LEU A 170 9.25 14.32 -7.26
C LEU A 170 9.94 12.97 -7.43
N ALA A 171 10.84 12.85 -8.40
CA ALA A 171 11.51 11.59 -8.71
C ALA A 171 12.55 11.17 -7.66
N ASN A 172 13.01 12.10 -6.82
CA ASN A 172 14.02 11.84 -5.79
C ASN A 172 13.51 12.14 -4.36
N ASP A 173 12.21 12.35 -4.17
CA ASP A 173 11.62 12.58 -2.85
C ASP A 173 11.46 11.25 -2.09
N PRO A 174 12.08 11.09 -0.90
CA PRO A 174 11.88 9.91 -0.06
C PRO A 174 10.41 9.62 0.29
N LEU A 175 9.51 10.61 0.27
CA LEU A 175 8.08 10.39 0.43
C LEU A 175 7.49 9.55 -0.71
N ASN A 176 7.98 9.77 -1.93
CA ASN A 176 7.54 9.07 -3.14
C ASN A 176 8.35 7.80 -3.43
N LEU A 177 9.37 7.47 -2.64
CA LEU A 177 10.26 6.33 -2.89
C LEU A 177 10.17 5.27 -1.81
N LEU A 178 10.14 3.99 -2.20
CA LEU A 178 10.20 2.82 -1.31
C LEU A 178 11.06 1.71 -1.92
N ALA A 179 11.87 1.04 -1.11
CA ALA A 179 12.44 -0.25 -1.48
C ALA A 179 11.34 -1.32 -1.44
N VAL A 180 11.17 -2.05 -2.53
CA VAL A 180 10.09 -3.04 -2.70
C VAL A 180 10.54 -4.25 -3.52
N ASP A 181 9.76 -5.32 -3.46
CA ASP A 181 9.88 -6.47 -4.35
C ASP A 181 9.90 -6.04 -5.84
N TYR A 182 10.87 -6.56 -6.59
CA TYR A 182 11.05 -6.25 -8.01
C TYR A 182 9.83 -6.65 -8.84
N SER A 183 9.30 -7.86 -8.68
CA SER A 183 8.19 -8.38 -9.50
C SER A 183 6.90 -7.59 -9.24
N ALA A 184 6.58 -7.32 -7.99
CA ALA A 184 5.43 -6.51 -7.60
C ALA A 184 5.50 -5.10 -8.20
N ASN A 185 6.69 -4.48 -8.21
CA ASN A 185 6.90 -3.19 -8.84
C ASN A 185 6.70 -3.23 -10.37
N ARG A 186 7.18 -4.28 -11.04
CA ARG A 186 6.96 -4.45 -12.49
C ARG A 186 5.48 -4.66 -12.83
N GLN A 187 4.75 -5.41 -12.00
CA GLN A 187 3.30 -5.59 -12.14
C GLN A 187 2.53 -4.28 -11.95
N LYS A 188 2.96 -3.42 -11.01
CA LYS A 188 2.39 -2.09 -10.80
C LYS A 188 2.55 -1.19 -12.02
N GLY A 189 3.75 -1.13 -12.60
CA GLY A 189 4.06 -0.27 -13.75
C GLY A 189 3.70 1.21 -13.51
N ASP A 190 3.05 1.85 -14.50
CA ASP A 190 2.52 3.22 -14.41
C ASP A 190 1.06 3.25 -13.85
N GLY A 191 0.63 2.18 -13.18
CA GLY A 191 -0.71 2.07 -12.61
C GLY A 191 -0.94 3.00 -11.41
N ASP A 192 -2.17 3.54 -11.34
CA ASP A 192 -2.69 4.23 -10.15
C ASP A 192 -3.35 3.22 -9.18
N ALA A 193 -3.90 3.69 -8.06
CA ALA A 193 -4.59 2.83 -7.08
C ALA A 193 -5.84 2.11 -7.62
N ALA A 194 -6.42 2.55 -8.74
CA ALA A 194 -7.51 1.83 -9.40
C ALA A 194 -7.00 0.68 -10.28
N THR A 195 -5.77 0.79 -10.75
CA THR A 195 -5.13 -0.19 -11.64
C THR A 195 -4.44 -1.28 -10.84
N TRP A 196 -3.74 -0.93 -9.76
CA TRP A 196 -2.96 -1.86 -8.97
C TRP A 196 -2.92 -1.46 -7.50
N LEU A 197 -3.04 -2.46 -6.62
CA LEU A 197 -2.85 -2.33 -5.17
C LEU A 197 -1.92 -3.46 -4.70
N PRO A 198 -1.09 -3.21 -3.66
CA PRO A 198 -0.27 -4.24 -3.03
C PRO A 198 -1.06 -5.53 -2.71
N SER A 199 -0.43 -6.68 -2.91
CA SER A 199 -1.02 -7.98 -2.52
C SER A 199 -1.10 -8.09 -0.99
N ASN A 200 -0.16 -7.47 -0.28
CA ASN A 200 -0.24 -7.23 1.15
C ASN A 200 -1.40 -6.29 1.50
N ARG A 201 -2.53 -6.88 1.90
CA ARG A 201 -3.76 -6.12 2.23
C ARG A 201 -3.59 -5.21 3.44
N GLY A 202 -2.79 -5.61 4.44
CA GLY A 202 -2.54 -4.82 5.64
C GLY A 202 -1.85 -3.49 5.33
N TYR A 203 -1.06 -3.45 4.26
CA TYR A 203 -0.34 -2.24 3.84
C TYR A 203 -1.17 -1.28 2.97
N ARG A 204 -2.34 -1.68 2.46
CA ARG A 204 -3.09 -0.88 1.47
C ARG A 204 -3.49 0.51 1.97
N CYS A 205 -3.83 0.64 3.25
CA CYS A 205 -4.15 1.93 3.87
C CYS A 205 -2.95 2.88 3.81
N SER A 206 -1.79 2.44 4.28
CA SER A 206 -0.57 3.24 4.25
C SER A 206 -0.06 3.49 2.83
N TYR A 207 -0.27 2.56 1.90
CA TYR A 207 0.02 2.75 0.48
C TYR A 207 -0.76 3.91 -0.13
N VAL A 208 -2.10 3.90 0.00
CA VAL A 208 -2.93 4.99 -0.57
C VAL A 208 -2.75 6.30 0.19
N ALA A 209 -2.52 6.26 1.51
CA ALA A 209 -2.18 7.45 2.29
C ALA A 209 -0.87 8.09 1.80
N ARG A 210 0.16 7.28 1.50
CA ARG A 210 1.42 7.79 0.92
C ARG A 210 1.20 8.39 -0.46
N GLN A 211 0.42 7.75 -1.33
CA GLN A 211 0.07 8.33 -2.63
C GLN A 211 -0.62 9.69 -2.48
N LEU A 212 -1.58 9.82 -1.55
CA LEU A 212 -2.24 11.08 -1.27
C LEU A 212 -1.28 12.14 -0.71
N ALA A 213 -0.34 11.76 0.15
CA ALA A 213 0.69 12.67 0.66
C ALA A 213 1.53 13.23 -0.49
N VAL A 214 1.99 12.37 -1.41
CA VAL A 214 2.75 12.78 -2.59
C VAL A 214 1.90 13.66 -3.51
N LYS A 215 0.68 13.23 -3.85
CA LYS A 215 -0.17 13.99 -4.78
C LYS A 215 -0.52 15.37 -4.22
N ALA A 216 -0.80 15.48 -2.93
CA ALA A 216 -1.04 16.74 -2.26
C ALA A 216 0.21 17.64 -2.24
N ALA A 217 1.38 17.09 -1.88
CA ALA A 217 2.63 17.85 -1.82
C ALA A 217 3.04 18.44 -3.18
N TYR A 218 2.78 17.71 -4.27
CA TYR A 218 3.19 18.12 -5.61
C TYR A 218 2.07 18.76 -6.44
N GLY A 219 0.83 18.80 -5.95
CA GLY A 219 -0.31 19.36 -6.66
C GLY A 219 -0.73 18.52 -7.87
N LEU A 220 -0.61 17.19 -7.75
CA LEU A 220 -1.17 16.23 -8.71
C LEU A 220 -2.66 16.03 -8.41
N TRP A 221 -3.45 15.71 -9.44
CA TRP A 221 -4.84 15.29 -9.26
C TRP A 221 -4.98 13.77 -9.20
N VAL A 222 -6.16 13.32 -8.80
CA VAL A 222 -6.57 11.91 -8.91
C VAL A 222 -7.56 11.73 -10.05
N THR A 223 -7.57 10.55 -10.66
CA THR A 223 -8.64 10.18 -11.58
C THR A 223 -9.93 9.84 -10.84
N PRO A 224 -11.12 9.90 -11.46
CA PRO A 224 -12.34 9.44 -10.79
C PRO A 224 -12.25 7.99 -10.30
N ALA A 225 -11.70 7.10 -11.12
CA ALA A 225 -11.54 5.69 -10.74
C ALA A 225 -10.52 5.53 -9.58
N GLU A 226 -9.41 6.25 -9.63
CA GLU A 226 -8.41 6.26 -8.56
C GLU A 226 -9.00 6.80 -7.25
N HIS A 227 -9.73 7.92 -7.31
CA HIS A 227 -10.40 8.49 -6.15
C HIS A 227 -11.34 7.47 -5.49
N ASP A 228 -12.17 6.79 -6.29
CA ASP A 228 -13.11 5.79 -5.78
C ASP A 228 -12.40 4.57 -5.18
N ALA A 229 -11.32 4.11 -5.82
CA ALA A 229 -10.50 3.00 -5.31
C ALA A 229 -9.82 3.36 -3.98
N ILE A 230 -9.23 4.56 -3.88
CA ILE A 230 -8.62 5.06 -2.65
C ILE A 230 -9.67 5.19 -1.54
N ASN A 231 -10.84 5.76 -1.86
CA ASN A 231 -11.94 5.90 -0.89
C ASN A 231 -12.42 4.53 -0.39
N ALA A 232 -12.51 3.52 -1.28
CA ALA A 232 -12.89 2.16 -0.90
C ALA A 232 -11.88 1.49 0.04
N VAL A 233 -10.57 1.70 -0.18
CA VAL A 233 -9.52 1.24 0.74
C VAL A 233 -9.65 1.95 2.09
N LEU A 234 -9.76 3.28 2.07
CA LEU A 234 -9.81 4.10 3.28
C LEU A 234 -11.09 3.94 4.10
N ALA A 235 -12.17 3.41 3.52
CA ALA A 235 -13.36 3.02 4.27
C ALA A 235 -13.06 1.95 5.35
N GLY A 236 -12.01 1.13 5.15
CA GLY A 236 -11.53 0.16 6.14
C GLY A 236 -10.61 0.76 7.21
N CYS A 237 -10.11 1.98 7.01
CA CYS A 237 -9.13 2.65 7.87
C CYS A 237 -9.35 4.18 7.87
N PRO A 238 -10.50 4.67 8.39
CA PRO A 238 -10.92 6.06 8.25
C PRO A 238 -10.04 7.08 8.99
N HIS A 239 -9.19 6.60 9.91
CA HIS A 239 -8.27 7.40 10.69
C HIS A 239 -6.80 7.27 10.23
N GLU A 240 -6.54 6.65 9.07
CA GLU A 240 -5.19 6.50 8.54
C GLU A 240 -4.51 7.88 8.42
N PRO A 241 -3.37 8.09 9.09
CA PRO A 241 -2.63 9.35 8.98
C PRO A 241 -1.85 9.40 7.66
N LEU A 242 -1.51 10.62 7.23
CA LEU A 242 -0.53 10.80 6.16
C LEU A 242 0.90 10.57 6.67
N PRO A 243 1.77 9.87 5.93
CA PRO A 243 3.19 9.81 6.26
C PRO A 243 3.88 11.15 5.99
N THR A 244 4.96 11.41 6.71
CA THR A 244 5.88 12.53 6.43
C THR A 244 7.05 12.08 5.56
N ALA A 245 7.75 13.04 4.95
CA ALA A 245 8.97 12.73 4.20
C ALA A 245 9.98 11.98 5.06
N GLY A 246 10.60 10.94 4.50
CA GLY A 246 11.60 10.12 5.19
C GLY A 246 11.03 9.06 6.15
N THR A 247 9.72 8.98 6.35
CA THR A 247 9.11 7.86 7.11
C THR A 247 9.24 6.57 6.29
N PRO A 248 9.80 5.47 6.83
CA PRO A 248 9.78 4.15 6.18
C PRO A 248 8.35 3.65 5.99
N ALA A 249 8.13 2.66 5.13
CA ALA A 249 6.86 1.93 5.15
C ALA A 249 6.72 1.21 6.52
N PRO A 250 5.53 1.17 7.14
CA PRO A 250 5.29 0.27 8.26
C PRO A 250 5.66 -1.15 7.86
N ALA A 251 6.41 -1.82 8.72
CA ALA A 251 6.72 -3.22 8.53
C ALA A 251 5.41 -4.01 8.43
N PRO A 252 5.33 -5.03 7.55
CA PRO A 252 4.18 -5.93 7.51
C PRO A 252 3.86 -6.43 8.92
N GLU A 253 2.58 -6.41 9.29
CA GLU A 253 2.15 -6.96 10.58
C GLU A 253 2.65 -8.39 10.70
N SER A 254 3.45 -8.67 11.73
CA SER A 254 3.93 -10.03 11.99
C SER A 254 2.70 -10.88 12.32
N VAL A 255 2.26 -11.73 11.39
CA VAL A 255 1.35 -12.81 11.74
C VAL A 255 2.09 -13.65 12.79
N PRO A 256 1.54 -13.85 14.01
CA PRO A 256 2.19 -14.68 15.00
C PRO A 256 2.49 -16.03 14.36
N ALA A 257 3.76 -16.44 14.42
CA ALA A 257 4.29 -17.63 13.77
C ALA A 257 3.50 -18.88 14.24
N SER A 258 2.43 -19.21 13.52
CA SER A 258 1.75 -20.47 13.64
C SER A 258 2.61 -21.52 12.96
N ALA A 259 3.33 -22.29 13.77
CA ALA A 259 4.01 -23.54 13.44
C ALA A 259 4.83 -23.53 12.13
N ALA A 260 6.12 -23.17 12.26
CA ALA A 260 7.25 -23.60 11.44
C ALA A 260 6.91 -24.07 10.00
N ALA A 261 6.94 -23.13 9.06
CA ALA A 261 7.25 -23.47 7.68
C ALA A 261 8.62 -24.19 7.65
N PRO A 262 8.78 -25.28 6.87
CA PRO A 262 10.06 -25.96 6.73
C PRO A 262 11.12 -24.98 6.18
N ALA A 263 12.36 -25.13 6.67
CA ALA A 263 13.48 -24.26 6.36
C ALA A 263 13.71 -24.06 4.85
N PRO A 264 14.19 -22.89 4.39
CA PRO A 264 14.48 -22.65 2.99
C PRO A 264 15.74 -23.41 2.56
N GLY A 265 15.71 -24.06 1.39
CA GLY A 265 16.96 -24.49 0.74
C GLY A 265 16.95 -25.71 -0.19
N ALA A 266 15.83 -26.42 -0.39
CA ALA A 266 15.77 -27.49 -1.40
C ALA A 266 14.86 -27.08 -2.57
N PRO A 267 15.30 -27.24 -3.83
CA PRO A 267 14.39 -27.11 -4.98
C PRO A 267 13.23 -28.09 -4.83
N TYR A 268 12.01 -27.67 -5.17
CA TYR A 268 10.87 -28.59 -5.23
C TYR A 268 11.18 -29.68 -6.27
N GLU A 269 10.76 -30.91 -5.99
CA GLU A 269 10.97 -32.04 -6.91
C GLU A 269 10.35 -31.78 -8.29
N ASN A 270 9.20 -31.11 -8.32
CA ASN A 270 8.47 -30.72 -9.52
C ASN A 270 7.37 -29.69 -9.20
N CYS A 271 6.73 -29.17 -10.24
CA CYS A 271 5.65 -28.18 -10.12
C CYS A 271 4.40 -28.67 -9.38
N THR A 272 4.16 -29.99 -9.32
CA THR A 272 3.05 -30.53 -8.53
C THR A 272 3.32 -30.34 -7.04
N ALA A 273 4.55 -30.58 -6.59
CA ALA A 273 4.95 -30.33 -5.21
C ALA A 273 4.92 -28.83 -4.86
N ALA A 274 5.40 -27.97 -5.76
CA ALA A 274 5.35 -26.52 -5.59
C ALA A 274 3.90 -25.99 -5.46
N ARG A 275 2.98 -26.44 -6.33
CA ARG A 275 1.55 -26.08 -6.26
C ARG A 275 0.87 -26.64 -5.01
N ALA A 276 1.17 -27.89 -4.63
CA ALA A 276 0.61 -28.50 -3.42
C ALA A 276 1.06 -27.77 -2.14
N ALA A 277 2.27 -27.19 -2.16
CA ALA A 277 2.78 -26.34 -1.09
C ALA A 277 2.29 -24.88 -1.15
N GLY A 278 1.50 -24.51 -2.18
CA GLY A 278 1.03 -23.14 -2.39
C GLY A 278 2.13 -22.16 -2.80
N ALA A 279 3.27 -22.66 -3.30
CA ALA A 279 4.45 -21.87 -3.62
C ALA A 279 4.58 -21.52 -5.10
N ALA A 280 3.67 -21.98 -5.97
CA ALA A 280 3.69 -21.68 -7.41
C ALA A 280 2.75 -20.52 -7.77
N PRO A 281 3.08 -19.69 -8.78
CA PRO A 281 4.29 -19.75 -9.62
C PRO A 281 5.56 -19.39 -8.83
N LEU A 282 6.68 -20.01 -9.19
CA LEU A 282 7.98 -19.80 -8.55
C LEU A 282 8.85 -18.93 -9.45
N HIS A 283 9.35 -17.81 -8.94
CA HIS A 283 10.21 -16.92 -9.70
C HIS A 283 11.70 -17.23 -9.49
N ARG A 284 12.52 -16.97 -10.51
CA ARG A 284 13.97 -17.19 -10.44
C ARG A 284 14.58 -16.43 -9.26
N GLY A 285 15.21 -17.17 -8.35
CA GLY A 285 15.78 -16.63 -7.12
C GLY A 285 14.95 -16.90 -5.86
N GLU A 286 13.69 -17.32 -6.02
CA GLU A 286 12.86 -17.74 -4.88
C GLU A 286 13.32 -19.10 -4.32
N PRO A 287 13.23 -19.31 -3.00
CA PRO A 287 13.43 -20.62 -2.40
C PRO A 287 12.54 -21.67 -3.05
N GLY A 288 13.15 -22.74 -3.57
CA GLY A 288 12.43 -23.81 -4.25
C GLY A 288 12.40 -23.70 -5.78
N TYR A 289 12.78 -22.54 -6.36
CA TYR A 289 12.94 -22.40 -7.81
C TYR A 289 14.04 -23.34 -8.34
N SER A 290 13.80 -23.91 -9.53
CA SER A 290 14.79 -24.66 -10.29
C SER A 290 14.64 -24.36 -11.78
N PRO A 291 15.73 -24.08 -12.52
CA PRO A 291 15.67 -23.92 -13.98
C PRO A 291 15.07 -25.13 -14.72
N ALA A 292 15.06 -26.32 -14.11
CA ALA A 292 14.44 -27.50 -14.69
C ALA A 292 12.90 -27.45 -14.68
N MET A 293 12.30 -26.54 -13.90
CA MET A 293 10.85 -26.34 -13.79
C MET A 293 10.37 -25.11 -14.59
N ASP A 294 11.31 -24.34 -15.14
CA ASP A 294 11.11 -23.15 -15.99
C ASP A 294 11.22 -23.60 -17.46
N GLY A 295 10.10 -24.07 -18.00
CA GLY A 295 10.07 -24.80 -19.27
C GLY A 295 10.36 -23.95 -20.50
N ASP A 296 10.09 -22.65 -20.43
CA ASP A 296 10.33 -21.67 -21.49
C ASP A 296 11.51 -20.72 -21.17
N GLY A 297 12.06 -20.78 -19.96
CA GLY A 297 13.29 -20.11 -19.56
C GLY A 297 13.10 -18.63 -19.23
N ASP A 298 11.86 -18.17 -19.08
CA ASP A 298 11.50 -16.76 -18.93
C ASP A 298 11.74 -16.22 -17.51
N GLY A 299 12.05 -17.10 -16.56
CA GLY A 299 12.27 -16.77 -15.15
C GLY A 299 11.09 -17.11 -14.23
N THR A 300 10.01 -17.69 -14.76
CA THR A 300 8.86 -18.15 -14.00
C THR A 300 8.67 -19.66 -14.16
N ALA A 301 8.90 -20.40 -13.09
CA ALA A 301 8.64 -21.83 -13.02
C ALA A 301 7.21 -22.11 -12.56
N CYS A 302 6.64 -23.21 -13.06
CA CYS A 302 5.36 -23.75 -12.59
C CYS A 302 4.12 -22.89 -12.79
N GLU A 303 4.09 -22.10 -13.88
CA GLU A 303 2.86 -21.46 -14.41
C GLU A 303 1.69 -22.44 -14.59
#